data_AF-A0A956JVM2-F1
#
_entry.id   AF-A0A956JVM2-F1
#
_cell.length_a   1.000
_cell.length_b   1.000
_cell.length_c   1.000
_cell.angle_alpha   90.00
_cell.angle_beta   90.00
_cell.angle_gamma   90.00
#
_symmetry.space_group_name_H-M   'P 1'
#
loop_
_entity.id
_entity.type
_entity.pdbx_description
1 polymer ?
#
loop_
_entity_poly.entity_id
_entity_poly.type
_entity_poly.pdbx_seq_one_letter_code
_entity_poly.pdbx_strand_id
1 'polypeptide(L)'
;MPRRPPAGFAVASVVVSVVAALAAGAGCDDAHLMVRSQAVSAFCEAAVDTVDGQVLVDVETDYLPHVVACENGNAAPIALQAQAVAARSYLYYRLERSGSIGDGTGDQVYTCGRAPGPEHYAAVAATSGLVLRYPPDAGDAATQVAAFFVAGALQAGPSCTGGTDDPTGTEQWVTYNDGLSGADLHQTPLGLVDPTNYANRGCLSQNGSNCLAQQGYGLASILRFYYGADIGIVRADGPCVTAPDPADAGVGVGDDDSGGGGTGDATGGCV
;
A
#
# COMPACT_ATOMS: atom_id res chain seq x y z
N MET A 1 58.50 45.79 36.25
CA MET A 1 57.33 46.43 36.88
C MET A 1 56.08 46.03 36.10
N PRO A 2 55.11 45.35 36.72
CA PRO A 2 53.92 44.85 36.03
C PRO A 2 52.85 45.94 35.91
N ARG A 3 52.21 46.07 34.75
CA ARG A 3 50.96 46.83 34.58
C ARG A 3 49.83 45.84 34.31
N ARG A 4 48.76 46.00 35.09
CA ARG A 4 47.52 45.19 35.15
C ARG A 4 46.79 45.12 33.81
N PRO A 5 46.07 44.02 33.51
CA PRO A 5 44.99 44.02 32.53
C PRO A 5 43.68 44.57 33.14
N PRO A 6 42.79 45.21 32.36
CA PRO A 6 41.44 45.53 32.82
C PRO A 6 40.46 44.36 32.63
N ALA A 7 39.55 44.24 33.59
CA ALA A 7 38.25 43.57 33.53
C ALA A 7 37.48 44.04 32.26
N GLY A 8 36.66 43.24 31.58
CA GLY A 8 35.70 42.26 32.03
C GLY A 8 34.36 42.68 31.42
N PHE A 9 33.74 41.81 30.62
CA PHE A 9 32.31 41.89 30.28
C PHE A 9 31.80 40.47 30.11
N ALA A 10 31.05 40.01 31.11
CA ALA A 10 30.27 38.78 31.06
C ALA A 10 28.97 39.08 30.31
N VAL A 11 28.71 38.36 29.22
CA VAL A 11 27.39 38.34 28.57
C VAL A 11 26.65 37.14 29.13
N ALA A 12 25.60 37.41 29.92
CA ALA A 12 24.68 36.40 30.40
C ALA A 12 23.78 35.95 29.24
N SER A 13 23.96 34.72 28.75
CA SER A 13 23.00 34.09 27.84
C SER A 13 21.77 33.65 28.63
N VAL A 14 20.62 34.23 28.27
CA VAL A 14 19.29 33.84 28.74
C VAL A 14 18.95 32.49 28.10
N VAL A 15 18.82 31.46 28.92
CA VAL A 15 18.23 30.17 28.52
C VAL A 15 16.72 30.35 28.56
N VAL A 16 16.09 30.45 27.39
CA VAL A 16 14.62 30.35 27.27
C VAL A 16 14.28 28.87 27.24
N SER A 17 13.85 28.33 28.38
CA SER A 17 13.20 27.01 28.44
C SER A 17 11.80 27.13 27.85
N VAL A 18 11.61 26.62 26.63
CA VAL A 18 10.28 26.35 26.08
C VAL A 18 9.80 25.04 26.70
N VAL A 19 8.85 25.13 27.62
CA VAL A 19 8.08 23.98 28.10
C VAL A 19 7.01 23.71 27.03
N ALA A 20 7.23 22.70 26.19
CA ALA A 20 6.21 22.20 25.29
C ALA A 20 5.16 21.44 26.11
N ALA A 21 3.94 21.98 26.16
CA ALA A 21 2.79 21.29 26.70
C ALA A 21 2.40 20.16 25.74
N LEU A 22 2.58 18.91 26.18
CA LEU A 22 2.02 17.72 25.54
C LEU A 22 0.52 17.69 25.82
N ALA A 23 -0.28 18.10 24.84
CA ALA A 23 -1.69 17.74 24.79
C ALA A 23 -1.81 16.37 24.11
N ALA A 24 -1.96 15.32 24.92
CA ALA A 24 -2.35 14.00 24.46
C ALA A 24 -3.85 14.01 24.16
N GLY A 25 -4.21 14.25 22.90
CA GLY A 25 -5.53 13.91 22.39
C GLY A 25 -5.50 12.47 21.91
N ALA A 26 -6.25 11.59 22.57
CA ALA A 26 -6.62 10.29 22.01
C ALA A 26 -7.67 10.54 20.92
N GLY A 27 -7.22 10.67 19.68
CA GLY A 27 -8.06 10.60 18.50
C GLY A 27 -8.01 9.19 17.95
N CYS A 28 -9.14 8.67 17.49
CA CYS A 28 -9.16 7.51 16.61
C CYS A 28 -8.40 7.91 15.34
N ASP A 29 -7.24 7.30 15.09
CA ASP A 29 -6.38 7.67 13.97
C ASP A 29 -7.06 7.29 12.65
N ASP A 30 -7.67 8.29 12.00
CA ASP A 30 -7.86 8.29 10.55
C ASP A 30 -6.48 8.20 9.92
N ALA A 31 -6.17 6.99 9.45
CA ALA A 31 -4.93 6.68 8.78
C ALA A 31 -4.93 7.32 7.37
N HIS A 32 -4.86 8.65 7.33
CA HIS A 32 -4.73 9.45 6.13
C HIS A 32 -3.65 8.82 5.23
N LEU A 33 -3.96 8.71 3.94
CA LEU A 33 -3.04 8.28 2.90
C LEU A 33 -1.83 9.24 2.89
N MET A 34 -0.83 8.96 3.73
CA MET A 34 0.46 9.64 3.69
C MET A 34 1.24 9.11 2.50
N VAL A 35 0.80 9.47 1.30
CA VAL A 35 1.54 9.24 0.07
C VAL A 35 2.77 10.13 0.14
N ARG A 36 3.92 9.51 0.43
CA ARG A 36 5.18 10.23 0.36
C ARG A 36 5.60 10.32 -1.10
N SER A 37 5.88 11.53 -1.56
CA SER A 37 6.62 11.71 -2.81
C SER A 37 8.06 11.29 -2.53
N GLN A 38 8.46 10.15 -3.08
CA GLN A 38 9.86 9.73 -3.21
C GLN A 38 10.11 9.48 -4.68
N ALA A 39 11.31 9.82 -5.14
CA ALA A 39 11.70 9.70 -6.54
C ALA A 39 11.93 8.24 -6.97
N VAL A 40 10.91 7.39 -6.86
CA VAL A 40 10.88 6.09 -7.52
C VAL A 40 10.56 6.36 -8.98
N SER A 41 11.43 6.01 -9.91
CA SER A 41 11.13 6.18 -11.34
C SER A 41 10.07 5.19 -11.79
N ALA A 42 9.07 5.67 -12.50
CA ALA A 42 8.00 4.80 -12.99
C ALA A 42 8.46 3.95 -14.18
N PHE A 43 8.11 2.66 -14.16
CA PHE A 43 8.15 1.82 -15.35
C PHE A 43 6.92 2.11 -16.19
N CYS A 44 7.10 2.75 -17.34
CA CYS A 44 6.01 3.06 -18.27
C CYS A 44 5.70 1.91 -19.23
N GLU A 45 6.69 1.06 -19.48
CA GLU A 45 6.54 -0.14 -20.29
C GLU A 45 7.04 -1.36 -19.49
N ALA A 46 6.41 -2.51 -19.71
CA ALA A 46 6.81 -3.78 -19.14
C ALA A 46 7.09 -4.79 -20.25
N ALA A 47 8.23 -5.47 -20.15
CA ALA A 47 8.51 -6.66 -20.96
C ALA A 47 7.80 -7.85 -20.32
N VAL A 48 6.79 -8.39 -21.01
CA VAL A 48 5.94 -9.50 -20.55
C VAL A 48 6.24 -10.74 -21.36
N ASP A 49 6.68 -11.80 -20.69
CA ASP A 49 7.01 -13.09 -21.28
C ASP A 49 5.73 -13.93 -21.43
N THR A 50 5.13 -13.88 -22.63
CA THR A 50 3.92 -14.66 -22.97
C THR A 50 4.28 -15.99 -23.62
N VAL A 51 3.29 -16.86 -23.84
CA VAL A 51 3.47 -18.13 -24.57
C VAL A 51 3.93 -17.94 -26.02
N ASP A 52 3.63 -16.80 -26.63
CA ASP A 52 3.99 -16.47 -28.02
C ASP A 52 5.31 -15.67 -28.11
N GLY A 53 5.94 -15.40 -26.96
CA GLY A 53 7.18 -14.64 -26.85
C GLY A 53 7.02 -13.38 -25.99
N GLN A 54 8.13 -12.65 -25.85
CA GLN A 54 8.15 -11.42 -25.07
C GLN A 54 7.46 -10.29 -25.85
N VAL A 55 6.56 -9.57 -25.19
CA VAL A 55 5.90 -8.37 -25.70
C VAL A 55 6.21 -7.18 -24.80
N LEU A 56 6.26 -5.98 -25.37
CA LEU A 56 6.40 -4.73 -24.62
C LEU A 56 5.03 -4.05 -24.57
N VAL A 57 4.52 -3.80 -23.38
CA VAL A 57 3.17 -3.26 -23.15
C VAL A 57 3.21 -2.05 -22.23
N ASP A 58 2.27 -1.13 -22.40
CA ASP A 58 2.11 0.03 -21.52
C ASP A 58 1.62 -0.41 -20.13
N VAL A 59 2.28 0.06 -19.08
CA VAL A 59 2.00 -0.42 -17.71
C VAL A 59 0.64 0.03 -17.20
N GLU A 60 0.30 1.30 -17.36
CA GLU A 60 -0.87 1.92 -16.72
C GLU A 60 -2.15 1.78 -17.55
N THR A 61 -2.03 1.64 -18.87
CA THR A 61 -3.17 1.61 -19.80
C THR A 61 -3.37 0.26 -20.49
N ASP A 62 -2.45 -0.69 -20.33
CA ASP A 62 -2.59 -2.04 -20.88
C ASP A 62 -2.37 -3.13 -19.82
N TYR A 63 -1.15 -3.26 -19.30
CA TYR A 63 -0.77 -4.36 -18.42
C TYR A 63 -1.61 -4.44 -17.14
N LEU A 64 -1.63 -3.37 -16.34
CA LEU A 64 -2.28 -3.39 -15.03
C LEU A 64 -3.80 -3.55 -15.12
N PRO A 65 -4.54 -2.89 -16.05
CA PRO A 65 -5.97 -3.16 -16.20
C PRO A 65 -6.28 -4.62 -16.53
N HIS A 66 -5.45 -5.28 -17.35
CA HIS A 66 -5.57 -6.72 -17.64
C HIS A 66 -5.30 -7.58 -16.41
N VAL A 67 -4.22 -7.33 -15.67
CA VAL A 67 -3.95 -8.06 -14.42
C VAL A 67 -5.09 -7.89 -13.41
N VAL A 68 -5.58 -6.67 -13.19
CA VAL A 68 -6.68 -6.42 -12.24
C VAL A 68 -7.96 -7.13 -12.68
N ALA A 69 -8.28 -7.16 -13.99
CA ALA A 69 -9.44 -7.85 -14.53
C ALA A 69 -9.35 -9.38 -14.40
N CYS A 70 -8.15 -9.93 -14.57
CA CYS A 70 -7.88 -11.36 -14.47
C CYS A 70 -7.90 -11.88 -13.04
N GLU A 71 -7.41 -11.08 -12.10
CA GLU A 71 -7.23 -11.50 -10.71
C GLU A 71 -8.50 -11.27 -9.86
N ASN A 72 -9.05 -10.06 -9.87
CA ASN A 72 -10.13 -9.69 -8.94
C ASN A 72 -11.26 -8.88 -9.61
N GLY A 73 -11.50 -9.08 -10.90
CA GLY A 73 -12.24 -8.13 -11.72
C GLY A 73 -13.75 -7.95 -11.45
N ASN A 74 -14.30 -8.47 -10.34
CA ASN A 74 -15.68 -8.21 -9.91
C ASN A 74 -15.75 -7.65 -8.48
N ALA A 75 -14.62 -7.25 -7.89
CA ALA A 75 -14.57 -6.72 -6.53
C ALA A 75 -15.04 -5.27 -6.43
N ALA A 76 -15.24 -4.83 -5.18
CA ALA A 76 -15.54 -3.44 -4.87
C ALA A 76 -14.43 -2.48 -5.36
N PRO A 77 -14.75 -1.22 -5.73
CA PRO A 77 -13.78 -0.28 -6.32
C PRO A 77 -12.48 -0.13 -5.53
N ILE A 78 -12.55 0.00 -4.20
CA ILE A 78 -11.36 0.15 -3.34
C ILE A 78 -10.51 -1.14 -3.32
N ALA A 79 -11.14 -2.31 -3.41
CA ALA A 79 -10.41 -3.57 -3.52
C ALA A 79 -9.70 -3.71 -4.87
N LEU A 80 -10.31 -3.23 -5.96
CA LEU A 80 -9.65 -3.15 -7.27
C LEU A 80 -8.45 -2.19 -7.24
N GLN A 81 -8.56 -1.06 -6.53
CA GLN A 81 -7.45 -0.13 -6.32
C GLN A 81 -6.31 -0.77 -5.51
N ALA A 82 -6.63 -1.48 -4.42
CA ALA A 82 -5.64 -2.21 -3.63
C ALA A 82 -4.92 -3.28 -4.48
N GLN A 83 -5.68 -4.02 -5.29
CA GLN A 83 -5.15 -4.97 -6.26
C GLN A 83 -4.22 -4.30 -7.28
N ALA A 84 -4.57 -3.12 -7.80
CA ALA A 84 -3.74 -2.37 -8.74
C ALA A 84 -2.39 -1.95 -8.12
N VAL A 85 -2.39 -1.48 -6.86
CA VAL A 85 -1.16 -1.12 -6.13
C VAL A 85 -0.28 -2.34 -5.87
N ALA A 86 -0.86 -3.44 -5.39
CA ALA A 86 -0.14 -4.68 -5.19
C ALA A 86 0.44 -5.20 -6.52
N ALA A 87 -0.36 -5.18 -7.58
CA ALA A 87 0.05 -5.62 -8.90
C ALA A 87 1.22 -4.81 -9.46
N ARG A 88 1.15 -3.48 -9.38
CA ARG A 88 2.23 -2.57 -9.80
C ARG A 88 3.50 -2.78 -8.97
N SER A 89 3.36 -3.00 -7.67
CA SER A 89 4.50 -3.24 -6.78
C SER A 89 5.24 -4.54 -7.10
N TYR A 90 4.50 -5.61 -7.39
CA TYR A 90 5.08 -6.87 -7.84
C TYR A 90 5.75 -6.73 -9.21
N LEU A 91 5.11 -6.02 -10.15
CA LEU A 91 5.70 -5.72 -11.45
C LEU A 91 7.05 -5.01 -11.29
N TYR A 92 7.12 -3.95 -10.47
CA TYR A 92 8.36 -3.20 -10.24
C TYR A 92 9.43 -4.10 -9.60
N TYR A 93 9.04 -4.92 -8.62
CA TYR A 93 9.91 -5.91 -7.99
C TYR A 93 10.55 -6.87 -9.02
N ARG A 94 9.80 -7.25 -10.06
CA ARG A 94 10.25 -8.13 -11.15
C ARG A 94 11.12 -7.40 -12.15
N LEU A 95 10.69 -6.24 -12.65
CA LEU A 95 11.46 -5.48 -13.63
C LEU A 95 12.83 -5.05 -13.07
N GLU A 96 12.91 -4.68 -11.80
CA GLU A 96 14.20 -4.36 -11.14
C GLU A 96 15.15 -5.57 -11.05
N ARG A 97 14.63 -6.80 -10.98
CA ARG A 97 15.44 -8.02 -10.79
C ARG A 97 15.77 -8.76 -12.08
N SER A 98 14.78 -8.91 -12.94
CA SER A 98 14.86 -9.73 -14.16
C SER A 98 14.71 -8.93 -15.44
N GLY A 99 14.23 -7.67 -15.38
CA GLY A 99 13.94 -6.87 -16.57
C GLY A 99 12.66 -7.27 -17.32
N SER A 100 12.06 -8.41 -16.98
CA SER A 100 10.78 -8.91 -17.50
C SER A 100 9.93 -9.58 -16.42
N ILE A 101 8.66 -9.80 -16.73
CA ILE A 101 7.68 -10.53 -15.92
C ILE A 101 7.00 -11.61 -16.77
N GLY A 102 6.78 -12.79 -16.21
CA GLY A 102 6.04 -13.86 -16.87
C GLY A 102 4.54 -13.65 -16.82
N ASP A 103 3.85 -14.12 -17.86
CA ASP A 103 2.38 -14.20 -17.88
C ASP A 103 1.92 -15.57 -17.36
N GLY A 104 1.40 -15.60 -16.13
CA GLY A 104 0.86 -16.82 -15.53
C GLY A 104 0.94 -16.85 -14.00
N THR A 105 0.48 -17.96 -13.43
CA THR A 105 0.31 -18.12 -11.96
C THR A 105 1.60 -18.14 -11.15
N GLY A 106 2.77 -18.23 -11.80
CA GLY A 106 4.06 -18.05 -11.13
C GLY A 106 4.37 -16.59 -10.81
N ASP A 107 3.77 -15.68 -11.59
CA ASP A 107 4.03 -14.24 -11.56
C ASP A 107 2.69 -13.50 -11.43
N GLN A 108 2.14 -13.00 -12.55
CA GLN A 108 0.83 -12.36 -12.62
C GLN A 108 0.14 -12.79 -13.90
N VAL A 109 -1.17 -13.01 -13.84
CA VAL A 109 -1.94 -13.39 -15.03
C VAL A 109 -2.33 -12.13 -15.80
N TYR A 110 -1.67 -11.90 -16.94
CA TYR A 110 -1.98 -10.83 -17.88
C TYR A 110 -2.97 -11.31 -18.95
N THR A 111 -2.81 -12.54 -19.44
CA THR A 111 -3.69 -13.11 -20.48
C THR A 111 -4.63 -14.18 -19.92
N CYS A 112 -5.80 -13.79 -19.41
CA CYS A 112 -6.84 -14.71 -18.92
C CYS A 112 -8.06 -14.86 -19.85
N GLY A 113 -8.02 -14.30 -21.06
CA GLY A 113 -9.15 -14.33 -22.01
C GLY A 113 -10.32 -13.40 -21.65
N ARG A 114 -10.17 -12.56 -20.61
CA ARG A 114 -11.12 -11.51 -20.23
C ARG A 114 -10.53 -10.14 -20.60
N ALA A 115 -11.33 -9.32 -21.28
CA ALA A 115 -10.98 -7.92 -21.52
C ALA A 115 -11.29 -7.05 -20.28
N PRO A 116 -10.46 -6.05 -19.95
CA PRO A 116 -10.74 -5.12 -18.87
C PRO A 116 -11.98 -4.27 -19.16
N GLY A 117 -12.92 -4.25 -18.21
CA GLY A 117 -14.01 -3.27 -18.13
C GLY A 117 -13.54 -1.90 -17.59
N PRO A 118 -14.39 -0.85 -17.69
CA PRO A 118 -14.08 0.52 -17.24
C PRO A 118 -13.62 0.63 -15.78
N GLU A 119 -14.14 -0.23 -14.90
CA GLU A 119 -13.81 -0.28 -13.48
C GLU A 119 -12.34 -0.62 -13.21
N HIS A 120 -11.72 -1.47 -14.05
CA HIS A 120 -10.31 -1.84 -13.90
C HIS A 120 -9.41 -0.68 -14.32
N TYR A 121 -9.73 -0.02 -15.43
CA TYR A 121 -9.04 1.20 -15.85
C TYR A 121 -9.16 2.31 -14.82
N ALA A 122 -10.35 2.51 -14.25
CA ALA A 122 -10.57 3.51 -13.21
C ALA A 122 -9.76 3.21 -11.95
N ALA A 123 -9.67 1.95 -11.52
CA ALA A 123 -8.87 1.55 -10.36
C ALA A 123 -7.36 1.78 -10.58
N VAL A 124 -6.86 1.46 -11.77
CA VAL A 124 -5.44 1.69 -12.13
C VAL A 124 -5.15 3.19 -12.20
N ALA A 125 -6.01 3.97 -12.87
CA ALA A 125 -5.87 5.42 -12.98
C ALA A 125 -5.90 6.12 -11.61
N ALA A 126 -6.85 5.76 -10.73
CA ALA A 126 -6.96 6.32 -9.38
C ALA A 126 -5.70 6.04 -8.52
N THR A 127 -4.98 4.98 -8.84
CA THR A 127 -3.76 4.56 -8.14
C THR A 127 -2.49 4.74 -8.98
N SER A 128 -2.53 5.57 -10.03
CA SER A 128 -1.46 5.69 -11.01
C SER A 128 -0.09 5.93 -10.34
N GLY A 129 0.89 5.08 -10.63
CA GLY A 129 2.22 5.14 -10.02
C GLY A 129 2.31 4.77 -8.53
N LEU A 130 1.22 4.44 -7.82
CA LEU A 130 1.31 4.01 -6.42
C LEU A 130 1.92 2.60 -6.31
N VAL A 131 2.98 2.51 -5.51
CA VAL A 131 3.73 1.28 -5.20
C VAL A 131 4.05 1.17 -3.71
N LEU A 132 4.40 -0.05 -3.28
CA LEU A 132 4.80 -0.35 -1.91
C LEU A 132 6.32 -0.38 -1.75
N ARG A 133 6.85 0.35 -0.76
CA ARG A 133 8.28 0.47 -0.45
C ARG A 133 8.53 0.27 1.05
N TYR A 134 9.66 -0.33 1.41
CA TYR A 134 10.06 -0.48 2.82
C TYR A 134 11.58 -0.38 3.05
N PRO A 135 12.05 0.33 4.09
CA PRO A 135 11.28 1.20 4.97
C PRO A 135 10.86 2.49 4.26
N PRO A 136 9.72 3.09 4.64
CA PRO A 136 9.14 4.25 3.96
C PRO A 136 9.99 5.51 3.99
N ASP A 137 11.06 5.56 4.79
CA ASP A 137 11.84 6.77 5.06
C ASP A 137 13.26 6.69 4.47
N ALA A 138 13.56 5.60 3.76
CA ALA A 138 14.89 5.36 3.19
C ALA A 138 15.12 5.98 1.81
N GLY A 139 14.12 6.64 1.21
CA GLY A 139 14.22 7.20 -0.14
C GLY A 139 14.66 6.14 -1.14
N ASP A 140 15.71 6.43 -1.91
CA ASP A 140 16.26 5.50 -2.91
C ASP A 140 16.77 4.18 -2.31
N ALA A 141 17.12 4.16 -1.02
CA ALA A 141 17.55 2.95 -0.33
C ALA A 141 16.38 2.09 0.18
N ALA A 142 15.13 2.54 0.02
CA ALA A 142 13.98 1.71 0.31
C ALA A 142 13.95 0.49 -0.61
N THR A 143 13.52 -0.65 -0.09
CA THR A 143 13.33 -1.89 -0.84
C THR A 143 12.00 -1.84 -1.59
N GLN A 144 12.01 -2.23 -2.87
CA GLN A 144 10.78 -2.54 -3.60
C GLN A 144 10.13 -3.78 -3.01
N VAL A 145 8.92 -3.61 -2.47
CA VAL A 145 8.16 -4.72 -1.91
C VAL A 145 7.53 -5.53 -3.03
N ALA A 146 7.63 -6.85 -2.94
CA ALA A 146 7.07 -7.76 -3.91
C ALA A 146 5.53 -7.69 -3.92
N ALA A 147 4.91 -7.42 -2.77
CA ALA A 147 3.47 -7.29 -2.62
C ALA A 147 2.70 -8.48 -3.23
N PHE A 148 3.06 -9.69 -2.78
CA PHE A 148 2.37 -10.91 -3.22
C PHE A 148 0.85 -10.78 -3.00
N PHE A 149 0.08 -11.44 -3.84
CA PHE A 149 -1.36 -11.59 -3.66
C PHE A 149 -1.81 -12.93 -4.23
N VAL A 150 -2.91 -13.42 -3.70
CA VAL A 150 -3.59 -14.65 -4.14
C VAL A 150 -5.09 -14.49 -3.94
N ALA A 151 -5.90 -15.43 -4.45
CA ALA A 151 -7.34 -15.42 -4.21
C ALA A 151 -7.67 -15.41 -2.70
N GLY A 152 -7.06 -16.32 -1.94
CA GLY A 152 -7.43 -16.61 -0.56
C GLY A 152 -8.83 -17.20 -0.43
N ALA A 153 -9.20 -17.61 0.77
CA ALA A 153 -10.53 -18.12 1.06
C ALA A 153 -11.59 -17.02 0.94
N LEU A 154 -12.85 -17.42 0.72
CA LEU A 154 -13.98 -16.52 0.87
C LEU A 154 -14.08 -16.08 2.34
N GLN A 155 -14.11 -14.76 2.55
CA GLN A 155 -14.09 -14.14 3.87
C GLN A 155 -15.45 -13.55 4.24
N ALA A 156 -15.74 -13.49 5.54
CA ALA A 156 -16.90 -12.80 6.09
C ALA A 156 -16.45 -11.73 7.10
N GLY A 157 -17.20 -10.62 7.16
CA GLY A 157 -16.94 -9.53 8.09
C GLY A 157 -17.27 -9.89 9.55
N PRO A 158 -16.81 -9.07 10.51
CA PRO A 158 -16.10 -7.80 10.28
C PRO A 158 -14.59 -7.96 10.10
N SER A 159 -13.98 -9.05 10.57
CA SER A 159 -12.52 -9.20 10.55
C SER A 159 -11.97 -9.56 9.17
N CYS A 160 -12.78 -10.15 8.29
CA CYS A 160 -12.37 -10.57 6.94
C CYS A 160 -11.11 -11.46 6.92
N THR A 161 -11.00 -12.36 7.91
CA THR A 161 -9.86 -13.27 8.10
C THR A 161 -10.30 -14.71 8.34
N GLY A 162 -9.43 -15.66 7.98
CA GLY A 162 -9.53 -17.05 8.42
C GLY A 162 -10.70 -17.84 7.81
N GLY A 163 -11.21 -17.40 6.66
CA GLY A 163 -12.20 -18.13 5.87
C GLY A 163 -11.75 -19.58 5.60
N THR A 164 -12.69 -20.50 5.68
CA THR A 164 -12.43 -21.94 5.46
C THR A 164 -12.91 -22.43 4.10
N ASP A 165 -13.71 -21.64 3.39
CA ASP A 165 -14.14 -21.92 2.03
C ASP A 165 -13.10 -21.38 1.04
N ASP A 166 -12.09 -22.21 0.76
CA ASP A 166 -10.98 -21.88 -0.13
C ASP A 166 -10.99 -22.75 -1.39
N PRO A 167 -11.76 -22.38 -2.42
CA PRO A 167 -11.83 -23.15 -3.66
C PRO A 167 -10.51 -23.17 -4.44
N THR A 168 -9.55 -22.30 -4.10
CA THR A 168 -8.28 -22.18 -4.80
C THR A 168 -7.10 -22.82 -4.06
N GLY A 169 -7.27 -23.14 -2.77
CA GLY A 169 -6.21 -23.65 -1.91
C GLY A 169 -5.08 -22.64 -1.64
N THR A 170 -5.33 -21.34 -1.81
CA THR A 170 -4.32 -20.28 -1.70
C THR A 170 -4.36 -19.51 -0.38
N GLU A 171 -5.33 -19.74 0.49
CA GLU A 171 -5.47 -19.07 1.79
C GLU A 171 -4.24 -19.26 2.68
N GLN A 172 -3.59 -20.42 2.60
CA GLN A 172 -2.36 -20.73 3.33
C GLN A 172 -1.19 -19.79 3.02
N TRP A 173 -1.25 -19.01 1.94
CA TRP A 173 -0.24 -18.03 1.56
C TRP A 173 -0.56 -16.62 2.04
N VAL A 174 -1.81 -16.35 2.41
CA VAL A 174 -2.30 -15.04 2.86
C VAL A 174 -1.72 -14.73 4.23
N THR A 175 -1.36 -13.46 4.45
CA THR A 175 -0.84 -12.99 5.75
C THR A 175 -1.70 -11.86 6.28
N TYR A 176 -2.15 -12.01 7.53
CA TYR A 176 -2.91 -10.98 8.24
C TYR A 176 -1.96 -10.21 9.15
N ASN A 177 -1.55 -9.03 8.71
CA ASN A 177 -0.52 -8.18 9.32
C ASN A 177 -1.08 -6.89 9.93
N ASP A 178 -2.38 -6.87 10.23
CA ASP A 178 -3.03 -5.72 10.85
C ASP A 178 -2.34 -5.35 12.17
N GLY A 179 -1.95 -4.08 12.31
CA GLY A 179 -1.18 -3.56 13.44
C GLY A 179 0.26 -4.09 13.57
N LEU A 180 0.72 -5.02 12.72
CA LEU A 180 2.08 -5.57 12.77
C LEU A 180 3.08 -4.70 12.00
N SER A 181 4.33 -4.68 12.45
CA SER A 181 5.41 -3.90 11.84
C SER A 181 6.78 -4.54 12.08
N GLY A 182 7.81 -4.06 11.37
CA GLY A 182 9.19 -4.50 11.56
C GLY A 182 9.36 -6.02 11.43
N ALA A 183 9.98 -6.62 12.43
CA ALA A 183 10.25 -8.06 12.48
C ALA A 183 9.06 -8.90 12.97
N ASP A 184 8.01 -8.28 13.51
CA ASP A 184 6.81 -8.97 13.98
C ASP A 184 5.84 -9.31 12.83
N LEU A 185 6.13 -8.82 11.63
CA LEU A 185 5.35 -9.07 10.44
C LEU A 185 5.42 -10.54 9.99
N HIS A 186 4.27 -11.12 9.64
CA HIS A 186 4.21 -12.43 9.00
C HIS A 186 4.54 -12.31 7.51
N GLN A 187 5.65 -12.94 7.12
CA GLN A 187 6.05 -13.07 5.72
C GLN A 187 5.35 -14.26 5.05
N THR A 188 5.03 -14.14 3.76
CA THR A 188 4.41 -15.24 3.02
C THR A 188 5.45 -16.26 2.56
N PRO A 189 5.15 -17.58 2.55
CA PRO A 189 6.05 -18.60 2.00
C PRO A 189 6.26 -18.52 0.49
N LEU A 190 5.48 -17.70 -0.23
CA LEU A 190 5.66 -17.47 -1.67
C LEU A 190 6.99 -16.80 -2.01
N GLY A 191 7.60 -16.10 -1.04
CA GLY A 191 8.94 -15.55 -1.12
C GLY A 191 9.88 -16.17 -0.09
N LEU A 192 11.15 -15.76 -0.12
CA LEU A 192 12.10 -16.09 0.96
C LEU A 192 11.59 -15.51 2.28
N VAL A 193 11.40 -16.35 3.30
CA VAL A 193 11.08 -15.95 4.67
C VAL A 193 12.39 -15.77 5.42
N ASP A 194 12.74 -14.52 5.66
CA ASP A 194 13.93 -14.08 6.37
C ASP A 194 13.68 -12.65 6.91
N PRO A 195 13.96 -12.35 8.19
CA PRO A 195 13.75 -11.01 8.77
C PRO A 195 14.50 -9.88 8.05
N THR A 196 15.54 -10.20 7.28
CA THR A 196 16.31 -9.25 6.47
C THR A 196 15.79 -9.12 5.03
N ASN A 197 14.89 -10.01 4.59
CA ASN A 197 14.26 -9.93 3.28
C ASN A 197 13.06 -8.97 3.29
N TYR A 198 13.35 -7.68 3.22
CA TYR A 198 12.35 -6.62 3.21
C TYR A 198 11.43 -6.59 1.99
N ALA A 199 11.72 -7.34 0.93
CA ALA A 199 10.83 -7.42 -0.22
C ALA A 199 9.61 -8.33 0.06
N ASN A 200 9.75 -9.31 0.96
CA ASN A 200 8.65 -10.14 1.41
C ASN A 200 8.01 -9.51 2.64
N ARG A 201 6.88 -8.84 2.43
CA ARG A 201 6.12 -8.15 3.49
C ARG A 201 4.73 -8.75 3.69
N GLY A 202 4.48 -9.94 3.15
CA GLY A 202 3.19 -10.60 3.23
C GLY A 202 2.52 -10.81 1.88
N CYS A 203 1.28 -11.27 1.93
CA CYS A 203 0.45 -11.61 0.79
C CYS A 203 -1.01 -11.19 1.02
N LEU A 204 -1.57 -10.44 0.07
CA LEU A 204 -2.94 -9.98 0.06
C LEU A 204 -3.90 -11.06 -0.42
N SER A 205 -5.08 -11.16 0.21
CA SER A 205 -6.21 -11.95 -0.30
C SER A 205 -7.13 -11.08 -1.17
N GLN A 206 -7.41 -11.53 -2.39
CA GLN A 206 -8.37 -10.87 -3.29
C GLN A 206 -9.78 -10.89 -2.69
N ASN A 207 -10.19 -12.03 -2.13
CA ASN A 207 -11.49 -12.19 -1.47
C ASN A 207 -11.57 -11.39 -0.15
N GLY A 208 -10.50 -11.41 0.65
CA GLY A 208 -10.43 -10.67 1.90
C GLY A 208 -10.38 -9.16 1.70
N SER A 209 -9.62 -8.65 0.72
CA SER A 209 -9.60 -7.22 0.38
C SER A 209 -10.97 -6.73 -0.11
N ASN A 210 -11.71 -7.54 -0.86
CA ASN A 210 -13.09 -7.25 -1.24
C ASN A 210 -14.02 -7.21 -0.01
N CYS A 211 -13.89 -8.16 0.91
CA CYS A 211 -14.62 -8.15 2.19
C CYS A 211 -14.33 -6.88 2.99
N LEU A 212 -13.05 -6.50 3.16
CA LEU A 212 -12.65 -5.30 3.90
C LEU A 212 -13.21 -4.02 3.25
N ALA A 213 -13.13 -3.91 1.92
CA ALA A 213 -13.72 -2.78 1.20
C ALA A 213 -15.24 -2.69 1.43
N GLN A 214 -15.95 -3.81 1.49
CA GLN A 214 -17.38 -3.83 1.83
C GLN A 214 -17.65 -3.48 3.30
N GLN A 215 -16.69 -3.66 4.20
CA GLN A 215 -16.75 -3.17 5.58
C GLN A 215 -16.36 -1.67 5.69
N GLY A 216 -16.10 -0.99 4.58
CA GLY A 216 -15.74 0.43 4.57
C GLY A 216 -14.26 0.73 4.76
N TYR A 217 -13.38 -0.27 4.68
CA TYR A 217 -11.94 -0.03 4.77
C TYR A 217 -11.46 0.74 3.54
N GLY A 218 -10.71 1.82 3.78
CA GLY A 218 -10.01 2.56 2.74
C GLY A 218 -8.79 1.82 2.17
N LEU A 219 -8.28 2.33 1.04
CA LEU A 219 -7.14 1.75 0.31
C LEU A 219 -5.91 1.52 1.19
N ALA A 220 -5.46 2.54 1.93
CA ALA A 220 -4.26 2.42 2.78
C ALA A 220 -4.46 1.42 3.91
N SER A 221 -5.66 1.36 4.50
CA SER A 221 -5.99 0.41 5.56
C SER A 221 -5.91 -1.02 5.04
N ILE A 222 -6.46 -1.32 3.85
CA ILE A 222 -6.34 -2.64 3.22
C ILE A 222 -4.89 -3.01 2.93
N LEU A 223 -4.09 -2.09 2.38
CA LEU A 223 -2.69 -2.37 2.08
C LEU A 223 -1.87 -2.63 3.34
N ARG A 224 -2.06 -1.83 4.40
CA ARG A 224 -1.40 -2.02 5.70
C ARG A 224 -1.84 -3.29 6.41
N PHE A 225 -3.11 -3.66 6.27
CA PHE A 225 -3.66 -4.90 6.82
C PHE A 225 -2.92 -6.15 6.32
N TYR A 226 -2.54 -6.18 5.03
CA TYR A 226 -1.81 -7.33 4.47
C TYR A 226 -0.28 -7.18 4.52
N TYR A 227 0.23 -5.96 4.38
CA TYR A 227 1.67 -5.71 4.19
C TYR A 227 2.38 -5.02 5.36
N GLY A 228 1.69 -4.85 6.50
CA GLY A 228 2.19 -4.24 7.73
C GLY A 228 1.89 -2.75 7.85
N ALA A 229 1.69 -2.28 9.08
CA ALA A 229 1.34 -0.91 9.42
C ALA A 229 2.40 0.13 8.99
N ASP A 230 3.67 -0.29 8.95
CA ASP A 230 4.85 0.49 8.59
C ASP A 230 5.21 0.45 7.09
N ILE A 231 4.34 -0.10 6.23
CA ILE A 231 4.57 -0.09 4.79
C ILE A 231 4.47 1.34 4.22
N GLY A 232 5.40 1.70 3.34
CA GLY A 232 5.33 2.92 2.56
C GLY A 232 4.44 2.77 1.34
N ILE A 233 3.44 3.63 1.21
CA ILE A 233 2.67 3.79 -0.03
C ILE A 233 3.24 5.04 -0.72
N VAL A 234 3.96 4.84 -1.81
CA VAL A 234 4.76 5.86 -2.49
C VAL A 234 4.25 6.00 -3.92
N ARG A 235 4.22 7.23 -4.44
CA ARG A 235 3.94 7.46 -5.86
C ARG A 235 5.25 7.54 -6.62
N ALA A 236 5.41 6.71 -7.64
CA ALA A 236 6.48 6.80 -8.60
C ALA A 236 6.31 8.03 -9.50
N ASP A 237 7.42 8.61 -9.94
CA ASP A 237 7.47 9.75 -10.85
C ASP A 237 7.81 9.27 -12.27
N GLY A 238 7.11 9.78 -13.27
CA GLY A 238 7.39 9.47 -14.67
C GLY A 238 6.28 9.94 -15.61
N PRO A 239 6.54 9.94 -16.92
CA PRO A 239 5.61 10.50 -17.91
C PRO A 239 4.30 9.70 -18.06
N CYS A 240 4.28 8.43 -17.65
CA CYS A 240 3.10 7.57 -17.63
C CYS A 240 2.27 7.68 -16.34
N VAL A 241 2.81 8.32 -15.30
CA VAL A 241 2.08 8.49 -14.04
C VAL A 241 1.20 9.71 -14.13
N THR A 242 -0.09 9.51 -13.93
CA THR A 242 -1.03 10.63 -13.82
C THR A 242 -0.81 11.30 -12.47
N ALA A 243 -0.50 12.60 -12.50
CA ALA A 243 -0.41 13.38 -11.26
C ALA A 243 -1.74 13.25 -10.50
N PRO A 244 -1.71 13.12 -9.16
CA PRO A 244 -2.94 13.16 -8.38
C PRO A 244 -3.68 14.46 -8.72
N ASP A 245 -5.00 14.37 -8.88
CA ASP A 245 -5.82 15.58 -9.02
C ASP A 245 -5.49 16.49 -7.82
N PRO A 246 -5.24 17.80 -8.02
CA PRO A 246 -5.06 18.73 -6.91
C PRO A 246 -6.19 18.65 -5.87
N ALA A 247 -7.40 18.25 -6.27
CA ALA A 247 -8.50 17.93 -5.35
C ALA A 247 -8.15 16.71 -4.47
N ASP A 248 -7.64 15.62 -5.04
CA ASP A 248 -7.23 14.41 -4.30
C ASP A 248 -5.88 14.57 -3.55
N ALA A 249 -5.09 15.59 -3.90
CA ALA A 249 -3.86 15.93 -3.18
C ALA A 249 -4.11 16.57 -1.81
N GLY A 250 -5.33 17.05 -1.56
CA GLY A 250 -5.78 17.62 -0.28
C GLY A 250 -7.06 16.99 0.29
N VAL A 251 -7.74 16.15 -0.49
CA VAL A 251 -8.87 15.33 -0.04
C VAL A 251 -8.30 13.94 0.22
N GLY A 252 -8.07 13.63 1.50
CA GLY A 252 -7.99 12.23 1.90
C GLY A 252 -9.21 11.53 1.33
N VAL A 253 -9.00 10.43 0.59
CA VAL A 253 -10.10 9.60 0.06
C VAL A 253 -11.09 9.39 1.20
N GLY A 254 -12.27 10.02 1.04
CA GLY A 254 -13.05 10.54 2.14
C GLY A 254 -13.51 9.47 3.13
N ASP A 255 -13.45 9.86 4.40
CA ASP A 255 -14.35 9.39 5.44
C ASP A 255 -15.78 9.78 5.04
N ASP A 256 -16.46 8.90 4.31
CA ASP A 256 -17.90 9.03 4.10
C ASP A 256 -18.63 8.68 5.40
N ASP A 257 -18.58 9.60 6.37
CA ASP A 257 -19.57 9.72 7.43
C ASP A 257 -20.86 10.30 6.82
N SER A 258 -21.55 9.48 6.02
CA SER A 258 -22.92 9.76 5.62
C SER A 258 -23.84 9.42 6.78
N GLY A 259 -24.05 10.43 7.63
CA GLY A 259 -24.99 10.42 8.75
C GLY A 259 -26.40 9.99 8.32
N GLY A 260 -26.79 8.80 8.78
CA GLY A 260 -28.18 8.37 8.87
C GLY A 260 -28.77 8.84 10.21
N GLY A 261 -29.66 9.82 10.16
CA GLY A 261 -30.38 10.31 11.34
C GLY A 261 -31.19 9.20 12.03
N GLY A 262 -30.92 9.01 13.32
CA GLY A 262 -31.70 8.16 14.22
C GLY A 262 -31.61 8.71 15.63
N THR A 263 -32.70 9.28 16.12
CA THR A 263 -32.88 9.79 17.49
C THR A 263 -32.85 8.68 18.53
N GLY A 264 -32.13 8.88 19.64
CA GLY A 264 -32.12 8.05 20.86
C GLY A 264 -30.83 7.25 20.99
N ASP A 265 -30.18 7.05 22.13
CA ASP A 265 -30.41 7.37 23.54
C ASP A 265 -29.03 7.18 24.21
N ALA A 266 -28.80 7.80 25.35
CA ALA A 266 -27.53 7.75 26.07
C ALA A 266 -27.18 6.34 26.54
N THR A 267 -25.89 5.96 26.51
CA THR A 267 -25.09 5.33 27.59
C THR A 267 -24.04 4.31 27.11
N GLY A 268 -22.82 4.42 27.67
CA GLY A 268 -21.75 3.40 27.66
C GLY A 268 -20.77 3.54 26.49
N GLY A 269 -19.48 3.86 26.64
CA GLY A 269 -18.56 3.59 27.75
C GLY A 269 -17.54 2.56 27.28
N CYS A 270 -16.41 3.01 26.72
CA CYS A 270 -15.32 2.15 26.25
C CYS A 270 -14.58 1.51 27.44
N VAL A 271 -14.43 0.18 27.39
CA VAL A 271 -13.40 -0.62 28.06
C VAL A 271 -12.82 -1.57 27.03
#